data_AF-A0A9J6GSQ8-F1
#
_entry.id   AF-A0A9J6GSQ8-F1
#
_cell.length_a   1.000
_cell.length_b   1.000
_cell.length_c   1.000
_cell.angle_alpha   90.00
_cell.angle_beta   90.00
_cell.angle_gamma   90.00
#
_symmetry.space_group_name_H-M   'P 1'
#
loop_
_entity.id
_entity.type
_entity.pdbx_description
1 polymer ?
#
loop_
_entity_poly.entity_id
_entity_poly.type
_entity_poly.pdbx_seq_one_letter_code
_entity_poly.pdbx_strand_id
1 'polypeptide(L)'
;MSRVPHSERVRIVELCLKTYGKREIAELIGRSTNAVNGIIQAYRNEGRICDVPHDHRPRFTRAIEDEVLVAAAYANPFGTA
;
A
#
# COMPACT_ATOMS: atom_id res chain seq x y z
N MET A 1 9.88 2.84 5.62
CA MET A 1 10.28 1.44 5.34
C MET A 1 9.96 1.14 3.89
N SER A 2 10.89 0.57 3.12
CA SER A 2 10.59 0.17 1.74
C SER A 2 9.56 -0.98 1.74
N ARG A 3 8.77 -1.07 0.66
CA ARG A 3 7.80 -2.16 0.51
C ARG A 3 8.53 -3.50 0.44
N VAL A 4 8.02 -4.49 1.16
CA VAL A 4 8.55 -5.87 1.11
C VAL A 4 8.30 -6.42 -0.31
N PRO A 5 9.35 -6.87 -1.03
CA PRO A 5 9.23 -7.45 -2.35
C PRO A 5 8.24 -8.62 -2.38
N HIS A 6 7.53 -8.79 -3.49
CA HIS A 6 6.50 -9.84 -3.60
C HIS A 6 7.05 -11.26 -3.34
N SER A 7 8.25 -11.56 -3.84
CA SER A 7 8.93 -12.84 -3.62
C SER A 7 9.17 -13.13 -2.13
N GLU A 8 9.58 -12.13 -1.35
CA GLU A 8 9.76 -12.26 0.10
C GLU A 8 8.42 -12.51 0.81
N ARG A 9 7.33 -11.87 0.35
CA ARG A 9 5.99 -12.07 0.94
C ARG A 9 5.49 -13.49 0.74
N VAL A 10 5.65 -14.03 -0.47
CA VAL A 10 5.31 -15.43 -0.77
C VAL A 10 6.08 -16.35 0.18
N ARG A 11 7.39 -16.11 0.33
CA ARG A 11 8.24 -16.90 1.24
C ARG A 11 7.82 -16.81 2.71
N ILE A 12 7.39 -15.63 3.18
CA ILE A 12 6.80 -15.44 4.52
C ILE A 12 5.56 -16.33 4.71
N VAL A 13 4.65 -16.32 3.73
CA VAL A 13 3.41 -17.10 3.78
C VAL A 13 3.71 -18.59 3.75
N GLU A 14 4.62 -19.05 2.88
CA GLU A 14 5.06 -20.44 2.82
C GLU A 14 5.64 -20.94 4.16
N LEU A 15 6.52 -20.15 4.80
CA LEU A 15 7.08 -20.50 6.10
C LEU A 15 6.00 -20.53 7.20
N CYS A 16 5.05 -19.59 7.16
CA CYS A 16 3.92 -19.60 8.08
C CYS A 16 3.04 -20.86 7.90
N LEU A 17 2.82 -21.31 6.68
CA LEU A 17 2.08 -22.54 6.38
C LEU A 17 2.83 -23.79 6.83
N LYS A 18 4.17 -23.75 6.82
CA LYS A 18 5.05 -24.78 7.40
C LYS A 18 5.18 -24.70 8.92
N THR A 19 4.32 -23.95 9.61
CA THR A 19 4.24 -23.81 11.09
C THR A 19 5.42 -23.13 11.77
N TYR A 20 6.28 -22.40 11.03
CA TYR A 20 7.36 -21.61 11.64
C TYR A 20 6.83 -20.47 12.51
N GLY A 21 7.57 -20.14 13.57
CA GLY A 21 7.26 -19.03 14.46
C GLY A 21 7.50 -17.67 13.78
N LYS A 22 6.71 -16.65 14.13
CA LYS A 22 6.84 -15.29 13.54
C LYS A 22 8.23 -14.67 13.76
N ARG A 23 8.86 -14.93 14.91
CA ARG A 23 10.22 -14.47 15.21
C ARG A 23 11.27 -15.16 14.33
N GLU A 24 11.16 -16.48 14.19
CA GLU A 24 12.05 -17.26 13.33
C GLU A 24 11.95 -16.82 11.86
N ILE A 25 10.73 -16.60 11.37
CA ILE A 25 10.50 -16.09 10.01
C ILE A 25 11.15 -14.70 9.82
N ALA A 26 11.02 -13.83 10.81
CA ALA A 26 11.61 -12.49 10.79
C ALA A 26 13.15 -12.55 10.73
N GLU A 27 13.77 -13.43 11.51
CA GLU A 27 15.21 -13.66 11.50
C GLU A 27 15.70 -14.26 10.17
N LEU A 28 14.99 -15.27 9.64
CA LEU A 28 15.34 -15.95 8.39
C LEU A 28 15.30 -15.03 7.16
N ILE A 29 14.37 -14.07 7.14
CA ILE A 29 14.15 -13.17 5.99
C ILE A 29 14.86 -11.82 6.21
N GLY A 30 15.26 -11.51 7.44
CA GLY A 30 15.87 -10.22 7.79
C GLY A 30 14.87 -9.07 7.77
N ARG A 31 13.63 -9.31 8.23
CA ARG A 31 12.56 -8.31 8.29
C ARG A 31 12.05 -8.14 9.72
N SER A 32 11.39 -7.02 10.00
CA SER A 32 10.80 -6.80 11.32
C SER A 32 9.64 -7.76 11.57
N THR A 33 9.47 -8.20 12.82
CA THR A 33 8.36 -9.06 13.24
C THR A 33 6.99 -8.43 12.94
N ASN A 34 6.90 -7.09 12.98
CA ASN A 34 5.68 -6.37 12.64
C ASN A 34 5.33 -6.50 11.15
N ALA A 35 6.32 -6.39 10.25
CA ALA A 35 6.09 -6.57 8.82
C ALA A 35 5.65 -8.00 8.50
N VAL A 36 6.32 -8.99 9.10
CA VAL A 36 5.94 -10.42 8.98
C VAL A 36 4.51 -10.64 9.50
N ASN A 37 4.17 -10.10 10.67
CA ASN A 37 2.84 -10.24 11.24
C ASN A 37 1.75 -9.61 10.35
N GLY A 38 2.00 -8.42 9.80
CA GLY A 38 1.06 -7.75 8.90
C GLY A 38 0.79 -8.56 7.62
N ILE A 39 1.84 -9.15 7.03
CA ILE A 39 1.70 -10.02 5.84
C ILE A 39 0.91 -11.29 6.17
N ILE A 40 1.22 -11.94 7.31
CA ILE A 40 0.51 -13.15 7.74
C ILE A 40 -0.98 -12.85 8.01
N GLN A 41 -1.29 -11.72 8.65
CA GLN A 41 -2.67 -11.31 8.90
C GLN A 41 -3.41 -10.98 7.60
N ALA A 42 -2.79 -10.24 6.68
CA ALA A 42 -3.39 -9.96 5.38
C ALA A 42 -3.71 -11.24 4.60
N TYR A 43 -2.82 -12.23 4.63
CA TYR A 43 -3.06 -13.53 4.02
C TYR A 43 -4.18 -14.30 4.72
N ARG A 44 -4.20 -14.35 6.06
CA ARG A 44 -5.21 -15.10 6.82
C ARG A 44 -6.62 -14.49 6.72
N ASN A 45 -6.72 -13.18 6.70
CA ASN A 45 -7.99 -12.47 6.73
C ASN A 45 -8.57 -12.28 5.33
N GLU A 46 -7.72 -12.04 4.33
CA GLU A 46 -8.16 -11.62 2.98
C GLU A 46 -7.64 -12.53 1.86
N GLY A 47 -6.77 -13.51 2.15
CA GLY A 47 -6.07 -14.32 1.14
C GLY A 47 -5.03 -13.55 0.33
N ARG A 48 -4.72 -12.31 0.74
CA ARG A 48 -3.91 -11.38 -0.04
C ARG A 48 -2.42 -11.47 0.29
N ILE A 49 -1.59 -11.63 -0.74
CA ILE A 49 -0.12 -11.62 -0.63
C ILE A 49 0.47 -10.28 -1.12
N CYS A 50 -0.31 -9.48 -1.86
CA CYS A 50 0.11 -8.15 -2.31
C CYS A 50 -0.18 -7.06 -1.27
N ASP A 51 0.36 -5.87 -1.50
CA ASP A 51 -0.01 -4.68 -0.72
C ASP A 51 -1.46 -4.27 -0.98
N VAL A 52 -2.08 -3.68 0.04
CA VAL A 52 -3.36 -2.97 -0.16
C VAL A 52 -3.09 -1.80 -1.11
N PRO A 53 -3.95 -1.56 -2.10
CA PRO A 53 -3.93 -0.32 -2.85
C PRO A 53 -3.89 0.86 -1.88
N HIS A 54 -3.04 1.85 -2.13
CA HIS A 54 -3.11 3.05 -1.31
C HIS A 54 -4.43 3.74 -1.62
N ASP A 55 -5.28 3.89 -0.62
CA ASP A 55 -6.49 4.69 -0.78
C ASP A 55 -6.03 6.15 -0.89
N HIS A 56 -5.95 6.63 -2.13
CA HIS A 56 -5.61 8.02 -2.38
C HIS A 56 -6.74 8.90 -1.87
N ARG A 57 -6.40 10.12 -1.45
CA ARG A 57 -7.41 11.10 -1.06
C ARG A 57 -8.46 11.21 -2.18
N PRO A 58 -9.76 11.07 -1.86
CA PRO A 58 -10.80 11.13 -2.88
C PRO A 58 -10.72 12.45 -3.63
N ARG A 59 -10.94 12.41 -4.95
CA ARG A 59 -11.02 13.61 -5.77
C ARG A 59 -12.24 14.41 -5.33
N PHE A 60 -12.03 15.71 -5.07
CA PHE A 60 -13.11 16.62 -4.72
C PHE A 60 -13.81 17.17 -5.97
N THR A 61 -13.04 17.38 -7.05
CA THR A 61 -13.51 17.91 -8.32
C THR A 61 -13.66 16.81 -9.38
N ARG A 62 -14.60 17.04 -10.30
CA ARG A 62 -14.74 16.27 -11.54
C ARG A 62 -13.73 16.76 -12.58
N ALA A 63 -13.41 15.92 -13.57
CA ALA A 63 -12.46 16.28 -14.63
C ALA A 63 -12.84 17.57 -15.37
N ILE A 64 -14.14 17.76 -15.64
CA ILE A 64 -14.65 18.98 -16.29
C ILE A 64 -14.47 20.22 -15.39
N GLU A 65 -14.64 20.07 -14.07
CA GLU A 65 -14.46 21.16 -13.12
C GLU A 65 -12.98 21.56 -13.04
N ASP A 66 -12.06 20.60 -13.11
CA ASP A 66 -10.62 20.87 -13.19
C ASP A 66 -10.27 21.62 -14.48
N GLU A 67 -10.82 21.23 -15.63
CA GLU A 67 -10.62 21.95 -16.90
C GLU A 67 -11.10 23.39 -16.83
N VAL A 68 -12.26 23.63 -16.20
CA VAL A 68 -12.80 24.97 -15.98
C VAL A 68 -11.93 25.78 -15.02
N LEU A 69 -11.45 25.17 -13.93
CA LEU A 69 -10.54 25.82 -12.99
C LEU A 69 -9.22 26.21 -13.66
N VAL A 70 -8.65 25.34 -14.50
CA VAL A 70 -7.43 25.62 -15.26
C VAL A 70 -7.68 26.75 -16.26
N ALA A 71 -8.80 26.73 -16.99
CA ALA A 71 -9.16 27.79 -17.93
C ALA A 71 -9.37 29.13 -17.22
N ALA A 72 -10.03 29.14 -16.06
CA ALA A 72 -10.24 30.33 -15.24
C ALA A 72 -8.91 30.90 -14.71
N ALA A 73 -8.02 30.05 -14.21
CA ALA A 73 -6.69 30.46 -13.77
C ALA A 73 -5.82 30.99 -14.92
N TYR A 74 -5.95 30.42 -16.12
CA TYR A 74 -5.26 30.93 -17.31
C TYR A 74 -5.80 32.30 -17.75
N ALA A 75 -7.12 32.47 -17.75
CA ALA A 75 -7.78 33.71 -18.15
C ALA A 75 -7.60 34.85 -17.15
N ASN A 76 -7.52 34.54 -15.85
CA ASN A 76 -7.33 35.52 -14.79
C ASN A 76 -6.36 35.00 -13.71
N PRO A 77 -5.04 35.07 -13.96
CA PRO A 77 -4.03 34.44 -13.10
C PRO A 77 -3.88 35.07 -11.71
N PHE A 78 -4.40 36.29 -11.52
CA PHE A 78 -4.39 36.99 -10.23
C PHE A 78 -5.79 37.19 -9.65
N GLY A 79 -6.81 36.58 -10.27
CA GLY A 79 -8.17 36.58 -9.75
C GLY A 79 -8.24 35.77 -8.47
N THR A 80 -8.82 36.32 -7.41
CA THR A 80 -9.18 35.55 -6.23
C THR A 80 -10.39 34.67 -6.53
N ALA A 81 -10.36 33.46 -5.98
CA ALA A 81 -11.40 32.44 -6.09
C ALA A 81 -12.76 32.91 -5.55
#